data_AF-A0A8J3LER8-F1
#
_entry.id   AF-A0A8J3LER8-F1
#
_cell.length_a   1.000
_cell.length_b   1.000
_cell.length_c   1.000
_cell.angle_alpha   90.00
_cell.angle_beta   90.00
_cell.angle_gamma   90.00
#
_symmetry.space_group_name_H-M   'P 1'
#
loop_
_entity.id
_entity.type
_entity.pdbx_description
1 polymer ?
#
loop_
_entity_poly.entity_id
_entity_poly.type
_entity_poly.pdbx_seq_one_letter_code
_entity_poly.pdbx_strand_id
1 'polypeptide(L)'
;MMDWIYTIVSKVLLLWHSLFDKLWGDGTWLATNWDWVLAIVFLVLTVRVLLFPLFIKQIRSQRAMQTLQPQLKALQEKHKGDKETLQREMMELYRREKANPLMGCLPLLIQMPIFFGVFHVIKRLGTGTVDETLYGWTAAQFQSGKAADLFGVSIGATFRDGGMAAVLCGILGVVMIITTYMTSRQMILKTGWSEDPTQKMMQKLMLYGIPATLIISAVAFPLGLIIYWTTTNLFTLGQQMWVLKKYPPPKMAGKAEPKVIDPEVAKALAPKVGAKPTANAKRKTVKKNVG
;
A
#
# COMPACT_ATOMS: atom_id res chain seq x y z
N MET A 1 10.74 25.91 -2.67
CA MET A 1 9.25 25.81 -2.77
C MET A 1 8.69 24.74 -1.83
N MET A 2 9.42 23.66 -1.51
CA MET A 2 8.98 22.60 -0.58
C MET A 2 9.50 22.79 0.86
N ASP A 3 10.24 23.88 1.11
CA ASP A 3 10.95 24.21 2.35
C ASP A 3 10.01 24.21 3.57
N TRP A 4 8.76 24.61 3.37
CA TRP A 4 7.73 24.59 4.41
C TRP A 4 7.39 23.15 4.84
N ILE A 5 7.30 22.19 3.90
CA ILE A 5 7.08 20.78 4.21
C ILE A 5 8.28 20.22 4.95
N TYR A 6 9.48 20.55 4.49
CA TYR A 6 10.73 20.11 5.11
C TYR A 6 10.81 20.63 6.55
N THR A 7 10.41 21.88 6.76
CA THR A 7 10.31 22.49 8.10
C THR A 7 9.27 21.80 8.98
N ILE A 8 8.08 21.49 8.47
CA ILE A 8 7.04 20.79 9.25
C ILE A 8 7.52 19.39 9.64
N VAL A 9 8.00 18.62 8.66
CA VAL A 9 8.49 17.25 8.89
C VAL A 9 9.64 17.25 9.89
N SER A 10 10.59 18.17 9.73
CA SER A 10 11.70 18.40 10.64
C SER A 10 11.22 18.70 12.06
N LYS A 11 10.31 19.67 12.24
CA LYS A 11 9.79 20.04 13.56
C LYS A 11 9.05 18.90 14.24
N VAL A 12 8.27 18.10 13.51
CA VAL A 12 7.59 16.94 14.08
C VAL A 12 8.59 15.84 14.46
N LEU A 13 9.62 15.62 13.65
CA LEU A 13 10.70 14.67 13.98
C LEU A 13 11.44 15.12 15.25
N LEU A 14 11.86 16.37 15.32
CA LEU A 14 12.56 16.96 16.49
C LEU A 14 11.67 16.98 17.73
N LEU A 15 10.36 17.22 17.57
CA LEU A 15 9.40 17.12 18.67
C LEU A 15 9.43 15.71 19.28
N TRP A 16 9.28 14.67 18.46
CA TRP A 16 9.31 13.29 18.96
C TRP A 16 10.67 12.90 19.53
N HIS A 17 11.77 13.28 18.87
CA HIS A 17 13.11 13.07 19.41
C HIS A 17 13.25 13.72 20.80
N SER A 18 12.87 14.99 20.96
CA SER A 18 12.94 15.68 22.26
C SER A 18 12.05 15.05 23.34
N LEU A 19 10.92 14.44 22.95
CA LEU A 19 10.07 13.71 23.88
C LEU A 19 10.74 12.41 24.33
N PHE A 20 11.36 11.66 23.42
CA PHE A 20 12.03 10.40 23.75
C PHE A 20 13.35 10.60 24.48
N ASP A 21 14.12 11.62 24.12
CA ASP A 21 15.32 12.06 24.85
C ASP A 21 14.98 12.42 26.30
N LYS A 22 13.86 13.12 26.56
CA LYS A 22 13.40 13.38 27.93
C LYS A 22 12.92 12.14 28.68
N LEU A 23 12.33 11.17 27.98
CA LEU A 23 11.77 9.96 28.60
C LEU A 23 12.85 8.93 28.93
N TRP A 24 13.88 8.80 28.10
CA TRP A 24 14.88 7.73 28.16
C TRP A 24 16.35 8.20 28.18
N GLY A 25 16.61 9.51 28.19
CA GLY A 25 17.95 10.07 28.10
C GLY A 25 18.58 9.83 26.72
N ASP A 26 19.90 9.66 26.70
CA ASP A 26 20.63 9.23 25.49
C ASP A 26 20.16 7.86 24.97
N GLY A 27 19.42 7.10 25.79
CA GLY A 27 18.57 5.99 25.36
C GLY A 27 19.34 4.88 24.65
N THR A 28 20.67 4.86 24.79
CA THR A 28 21.53 3.98 24.02
C THR A 28 21.55 2.58 24.65
N TRP A 29 20.78 1.68 24.05
CA TRP A 29 20.73 0.27 24.41
C TRP A 29 20.78 -0.55 23.14
N LEU A 30 21.51 -1.68 23.14
CA LEU A 30 21.77 -2.51 21.95
C LEU A 30 22.41 -1.71 20.80
N ALA A 31 23.35 -0.81 21.12
CA ALA A 31 24.00 0.07 20.13
C ALA A 31 22.97 0.79 19.24
N THR A 32 21.86 1.24 19.83
CA THR A 32 20.74 1.86 19.12
C THR A 32 20.36 3.17 19.80
N ASN A 33 20.27 4.24 19.00
CA ASN A 33 19.72 5.52 19.41
C ASN A 33 18.18 5.48 19.27
N TRP A 34 17.52 4.96 20.31
CA TRP A 34 16.07 4.75 20.28
C TRP A 34 15.28 6.04 20.18
N ASP A 35 15.80 7.14 20.70
CA ASP A 35 15.26 8.49 20.55
C ASP A 35 15.07 8.88 19.08
N TRP A 36 16.08 8.66 18.24
CA TRP A 36 16.03 8.93 16.80
C TRP A 36 15.20 7.89 16.04
N VAL A 37 15.37 6.61 16.33
CA VAL A 37 14.64 5.53 15.66
C VAL A 37 13.14 5.65 15.93
N LEU A 38 12.73 5.86 17.19
CA LEU A 38 11.33 6.05 17.55
C LEU A 38 10.79 7.39 17.06
N ALA A 39 11.60 8.44 16.98
CA ALA A 39 11.17 9.69 16.37
C ALA A 39 10.75 9.50 14.91
N ILE A 40 11.48 8.71 14.12
CA ILE A 40 11.10 8.36 12.74
C ILE A 40 9.78 7.56 12.73
N VAL A 41 9.64 6.57 13.61
CA VAL A 41 8.41 5.75 13.71
C VAL A 41 7.20 6.62 14.06
N PHE A 42 7.32 7.46 15.08
CA PHE A 42 6.21 8.29 15.57
C PHE A 42 5.90 9.47 14.66
N LEU A 43 6.86 9.98 13.90
CA LEU A 43 6.61 10.88 12.77
C LEU A 43 5.61 10.26 11.78
N VAL A 44 5.85 9.00 11.38
CA VAL A 44 4.94 8.26 10.49
C VAL A 44 3.56 8.12 11.13
N LEU A 45 3.50 7.65 12.38
CA LEU A 45 2.24 7.46 13.09
C LEU A 45 1.45 8.76 13.21
N THR A 46 2.11 9.88 13.52
CA THR A 46 1.49 11.20 13.61
C THR A 46 0.84 11.60 12.30
N VAL A 47 1.60 11.55 11.20
CA VAL A 47 1.07 11.88 9.87
C VAL A 47 -0.10 10.98 9.51
N ARG A 48 0.01 9.68 9.80
CA ARG A 48 -1.03 8.69 9.49
C ARG A 48 -2.31 8.90 10.30
N VAL A 49 -2.21 9.26 11.58
CA VAL A 49 -3.35 9.60 12.43
C VAL A 49 -4.03 10.88 11.95
N LEU A 50 -3.26 11.92 11.62
CA LEU A 50 -3.80 13.18 11.09
C LEU A 50 -4.53 13.00 9.75
N LEU A 51 -4.01 12.15 8.87
CA LEU A 51 -4.61 11.85 7.57
C LEU A 51 -5.71 10.79 7.63
N PHE A 52 -5.89 10.12 8.76
CA PHE A 52 -6.89 9.06 8.94
C PHE A 52 -8.32 9.45 8.51
N PRO A 53 -8.90 10.59 8.95
CA PRO A 53 -10.25 10.98 8.54
C PRO A 53 -10.37 11.18 7.03
N LEU A 54 -9.34 11.76 6.40
CA LEU A 54 -9.30 11.94 4.96
C LEU A 54 -9.25 10.59 4.24
N PHE A 55 -8.46 9.66 4.74
CA PHE A 55 -8.38 8.31 4.20
C PHE A 55 -9.72 7.55 4.30
N ILE A 56 -10.50 7.74 5.37
CA ILE A 56 -11.86 7.18 5.44
C ILE A 56 -12.76 7.74 4.32
N LYS A 57 -12.72 9.05 4.07
CA LYS A 57 -13.47 9.67 2.97
C LYS A 57 -13.04 9.10 1.61
N GLN A 58 -11.74 8.89 1.44
CA GLN A 58 -11.16 8.30 0.25
C GLN A 58 -11.64 6.86 0.02
N ILE A 59 -11.64 6.01 1.05
CA ILE A 59 -12.16 4.65 0.97
C ILE A 59 -13.62 4.64 0.57
N ARG A 60 -14.46 5.49 1.18
CA ARG A 60 -15.89 5.58 0.83
C ARG A 60 -16.07 5.90 -0.65
N SER A 61 -15.29 6.84 -1.19
CA SER A 61 -15.29 7.14 -2.61
C SER A 61 -14.83 5.95 -3.47
N GLN A 62 -13.79 5.23 -3.05
CA GLN A 62 -13.34 4.02 -3.76
C GLN A 62 -14.40 2.90 -3.74
N ARG A 63 -15.15 2.75 -2.65
CA ARG A 63 -16.24 1.76 -2.55
C ARG A 63 -17.40 2.10 -3.48
N ALA A 64 -17.79 3.37 -3.55
CA ALA A 64 -18.80 3.84 -4.51
C ALA A 64 -18.38 3.57 -5.96
N MET A 65 -17.10 3.70 -6.29
CA MET A 65 -16.60 3.32 -7.62
C MET A 65 -16.68 1.81 -7.87
N GLN A 66 -16.45 0.98 -6.85
CA GLN A 66 -16.54 -0.48 -6.98
C GLN A 66 -17.99 -0.95 -7.23
N THR A 67 -19.00 -0.27 -6.68
CA THR A 67 -20.41 -0.59 -6.94
C THR A 67 -20.85 -0.29 -8.37
N LEU A 68 -20.15 0.60 -9.08
CA LEU A 68 -20.43 0.94 -10.48
C LEU A 68 -19.82 -0.03 -11.49
N GLN A 69 -18.92 -0.93 -11.06
CA GLN A 69 -18.29 -1.91 -11.94
C GLN A 69 -19.25 -2.75 -12.82
N PRO A 70 -20.39 -3.27 -12.36
CA PRO A 70 -21.31 -4.01 -13.23
C PRO A 70 -21.89 -3.12 -14.34
N GLN A 71 -22.25 -1.87 -14.02
CA GLN A 71 -22.75 -0.92 -15.02
C GLN A 71 -21.66 -0.53 -16.02
N LEU A 72 -20.42 -0.36 -15.54
CA LEU A 72 -19.26 -0.12 -16.40
C LEU A 72 -18.99 -1.30 -17.34
N LYS A 73 -19.11 -2.55 -16.87
CA LYS A 73 -18.98 -3.74 -17.70
C LYS A 73 -20.05 -3.78 -18.79
N ALA A 74 -21.32 -3.56 -18.44
CA ALA A 74 -22.42 -3.52 -19.40
C ALA A 74 -22.20 -2.42 -20.46
N LEU A 75 -21.68 -1.26 -20.04
CA LEU A 75 -21.34 -0.16 -20.93
C LEU A 75 -20.17 -0.49 -21.87
N GLN A 76 -19.10 -1.09 -21.34
CA GLN A 76 -17.98 -1.61 -22.14
C GLN A 76 -18.45 -2.63 -23.17
N GLU A 77 -19.44 -3.46 -22.83
CA GLU A 77 -20.00 -4.45 -23.75
C GLU A 77 -20.89 -3.84 -24.83
N LYS A 78 -21.71 -2.84 -24.47
CA LYS A 78 -22.58 -2.13 -25.40
C LYS A 78 -21.81 -1.32 -26.44
N HIS A 79 -20.67 -0.72 -26.06
CA HIS A 79 -19.86 0.13 -26.93
C HIS A 79 -18.53 -0.54 -27.34
N LYS A 80 -18.51 -1.86 -27.51
CA LYS A 80 -17.33 -2.59 -28.02
C LYS A 80 -16.90 -2.02 -29.38
N GLY A 81 -15.71 -1.43 -29.43
CA GLY A 81 -15.13 -0.87 -30.66
C GLY A 81 -15.25 0.65 -30.78
N ASP A 82 -16.16 1.28 -30.05
CA ASP A 82 -16.34 2.75 -30.04
C ASP A 82 -15.82 3.34 -28.72
N LYS A 83 -14.51 3.63 -28.72
CA LYS A 83 -13.81 4.15 -27.53
C LYS A 83 -14.27 5.54 -27.12
N GLU A 84 -14.67 6.38 -28.08
CA GLU A 84 -15.04 7.76 -27.82
C GLU A 84 -16.38 7.83 -27.10
N THR A 85 -17.38 7.13 -27.63
CA THR A 85 -18.71 7.05 -26.98
C THR A 85 -18.62 6.32 -25.65
N LEU A 86 -17.79 5.27 -25.54
CA LEU A 86 -17.55 4.58 -24.28
C LEU A 86 -16.99 5.52 -23.21
N GLN A 87 -15.98 6.33 -23.53
CA GLN A 87 -15.40 7.27 -22.57
C GLN A 87 -16.40 8.33 -22.13
N ARG A 88 -17.22 8.84 -23.07
CA ARG A 88 -18.27 9.82 -22.79
C ARG A 88 -19.36 9.25 -21.88
N GLU A 89 -19.95 8.12 -22.24
CA GLU A 89 -21.01 7.49 -21.43
C GLU A 89 -20.48 7.05 -20.06
N MET A 90 -19.21 6.63 -19.96
CA MET A 90 -18.58 6.28 -18.69
C MET A 90 -18.43 7.51 -17.78
N MET A 91 -18.01 8.65 -18.34
CA MET A 91 -17.94 9.92 -17.59
C MET A 91 -19.32 10.42 -17.19
N GLU A 92 -20.32 10.29 -18.07
CA GLU A 92 -21.71 10.63 -17.73
C GLU A 92 -22.25 9.74 -16.61
N LEU A 93 -21.95 8.43 -16.64
CA LEU A 93 -22.32 7.50 -15.57
C LEU A 93 -21.71 7.92 -14.23
N TYR A 94 -20.41 8.25 -14.19
CA TYR A 94 -19.77 8.73 -12.98
C TYR A 94 -20.41 10.02 -12.44
N ARG A 95 -20.80 10.95 -13.33
CA ARG A 95 -21.51 12.18 -12.94
C ARG A 95 -22.91 11.90 -12.41
N ARG A 96 -23.69 11.05 -13.08
CA ARG A 96 -25.05 10.67 -12.67
C ARG A 96 -25.06 10.00 -11.29
N GLU A 97 -24.10 9.09 -11.08
CA GLU A 97 -23.95 8.34 -9.83
C GLU A 97 -23.13 9.11 -8.77
N LYS A 98 -22.72 10.35 -9.06
CA LYS A 98 -21.93 11.22 -8.18
C LYS A 98 -20.65 10.56 -7.66
N ALA A 99 -20.05 9.68 -8.45
CA ALA A 99 -18.81 9.00 -8.12
C ALA A 99 -17.60 9.73 -8.71
N ASN A 100 -16.55 9.96 -7.91
CA ASN A 100 -15.37 10.70 -8.33
C ASN A 100 -14.17 9.76 -8.58
N PRO A 101 -13.73 9.57 -9.84
CA PRO A 101 -12.58 8.71 -10.16
C PRO A 101 -11.25 9.25 -9.60
N LEU A 102 -11.11 10.58 -9.45
CA LEU A 102 -9.88 11.22 -8.96
C LEU A 102 -9.60 10.96 -7.48
N MET A 103 -10.64 10.67 -6.69
CA MET A 103 -10.46 10.26 -5.29
C MET A 103 -9.68 8.94 -5.17
N GLY A 104 -9.61 8.15 -6.25
CA GLY A 104 -8.82 6.92 -6.32
C GLY A 104 -7.30 7.18 -6.26
N CYS A 105 -6.82 8.26 -6.86
CA CYS A 105 -5.39 8.63 -6.92
C CYS A 105 -4.96 9.65 -5.87
N LEU A 106 -5.91 10.25 -5.14
CA LEU A 106 -5.66 11.16 -4.01
C LEU A 106 -4.59 10.68 -3.00
N PRO A 107 -4.51 9.40 -2.57
CA PRO A 107 -3.52 9.02 -1.57
C PRO A 107 -2.10 9.17 -2.11
N LEU A 108 -1.88 8.90 -3.40
CA LEU A 108 -0.57 9.08 -4.03
C LEU A 108 -0.17 10.56 -4.05
N LEU A 109 -1.11 11.44 -4.41
CA LEU A 109 -0.87 12.88 -4.46
C LEU A 109 -0.51 13.46 -3.10
N ILE A 110 -1.16 13.02 -2.03
CA ILE A 110 -0.86 13.47 -0.67
C ILE A 110 0.43 12.84 -0.15
N GLN A 111 0.69 11.58 -0.50
CA GLN A 111 1.86 10.85 -0.05
C GLN A 111 3.15 11.38 -0.66
N MET A 112 3.13 11.85 -1.91
CA MET A 112 4.32 12.36 -2.61
C MET A 112 5.01 13.51 -1.84
N PRO A 113 4.34 14.62 -1.49
CA PRO A 113 4.95 15.70 -0.70
C PRO A 113 5.51 15.25 0.65
N ILE A 114 4.78 14.40 1.36
CA ILE A 114 5.19 13.86 2.67
C ILE A 114 6.46 13.01 2.52
N PHE A 115 6.49 12.14 1.51
CA PHE A 115 7.64 11.31 1.21
C PHE A 115 8.87 12.16 0.89
N PHE A 116 8.75 13.15 -0.01
CA PHE A 116 9.85 14.06 -0.31
C PHE A 116 10.33 14.82 0.93
N GLY A 117 9.42 15.17 1.84
CA GLY A 117 9.78 15.80 3.10
C GLY A 117 10.61 14.93 4.00
N VAL A 118 10.15 13.70 4.28
CA VAL A 118 10.91 12.76 5.11
C VAL A 118 12.21 12.35 4.44
N PHE A 119 12.18 12.07 3.14
CA PHE A 119 13.36 11.74 2.36
C PHE A 119 14.42 12.85 2.43
N HIS A 120 14.02 14.10 2.24
CA HIS A 120 14.94 15.23 2.30
C HIS A 120 15.57 15.39 3.69
N VAL A 121 14.75 15.33 4.75
CA VAL A 121 15.23 15.49 6.14
C VAL A 121 16.17 14.35 6.53
N ILE A 122 15.82 13.09 6.27
CA ILE A 122 16.65 11.93 6.61
C ILE A 122 17.92 11.89 5.76
N LYS A 123 17.82 12.12 4.44
CA LYS A 123 18.99 12.10 3.55
C LYS A 123 20.04 13.12 3.97
N ARG A 124 19.61 14.26 4.53
CA ARG A 124 20.52 15.31 5.05
C ARG A 124 21.47 14.79 6.13
N LEU A 125 21.05 13.78 6.91
CA LEU A 125 21.87 13.15 7.94
C LEU A 125 22.92 12.19 7.36
N GLY A 126 22.72 11.65 6.15
CA GLY A 126 23.69 10.78 5.48
C GLY A 126 24.66 11.51 4.57
N THR A 127 24.31 12.71 4.10
CA THR A 127 25.16 13.52 3.22
C THR A 127 25.98 14.52 4.04
N GLY A 128 27.21 14.82 3.62
CA GLY A 128 28.08 15.85 4.23
C GLY A 128 27.54 17.28 4.01
N THR A 129 26.32 17.52 4.46
CA THR A 129 25.55 18.75 4.25
C THR A 129 26.20 19.90 5.01
N VAL A 130 26.37 21.05 4.36
CA VAL A 130 27.13 22.20 4.89
C VAL A 130 26.35 23.01 5.92
N ASP A 131 25.01 23.05 5.83
CA ASP A 131 24.17 23.81 6.76
C ASP A 131 23.39 22.87 7.70
N GLU A 132 23.92 22.77 8.92
CA GLU A 132 23.42 21.90 9.99
C GLU A 132 22.16 22.45 10.65
N THR A 133 21.90 23.76 10.51
CA THR A 133 20.84 24.48 11.22
C THR A 133 19.52 24.60 10.44
N LEU A 134 19.51 24.13 9.19
CA LEU A 134 18.33 24.15 8.33
C LEU A 134 17.12 23.48 8.98
N TYR A 135 15.95 24.05 8.72
CA TYR A 135 14.64 23.53 9.15
C TYR A 135 14.44 23.46 10.66
N GLY A 136 15.13 24.33 11.41
CA GLY A 136 14.97 24.49 12.85
C GLY A 136 15.79 23.52 13.70
N TRP A 137 16.86 22.96 13.13
CA TRP A 137 17.82 22.12 13.86
C TRP A 137 18.85 22.98 14.57
N THR A 138 19.36 22.50 15.70
CA THR A 138 20.65 22.96 16.23
C THR A 138 21.77 22.11 15.66
N ALA A 139 23.00 22.65 15.61
CA ALA A 139 24.17 21.88 15.21
C ALA A 139 24.35 20.61 16.05
N ALA A 140 24.11 20.69 17.36
CA ALA A 140 24.16 19.54 18.27
C ALA A 140 23.13 18.46 17.90
N GLN A 141 21.89 18.83 17.63
CA GLN A 141 20.86 17.89 17.16
C GLN A 141 21.26 17.24 15.85
N PHE A 142 21.83 18.02 14.93
CA PHE A 142 22.23 17.51 13.61
C PHE A 142 23.35 16.48 13.75
N GLN A 143 24.39 16.77 14.54
CA GLN A 143 25.47 15.80 14.80
C GLN A 143 24.96 14.55 15.51
N SER A 144 24.08 14.70 16.50
CA SER A 144 23.43 13.57 17.18
C SER A 144 22.67 12.68 16.19
N GLY A 145 21.85 13.29 15.31
CA GLY A 145 21.10 12.55 14.30
C GLY A 145 21.97 11.88 13.24
N LYS A 146 23.13 12.47 12.89
CA LYS A 146 24.11 11.85 11.99
C LYS A 146 24.78 10.63 12.61
N ALA A 147 25.08 10.70 13.90
CA ALA A 147 25.70 9.63 14.67
C ALA A 147 24.70 8.57 15.15
N ALA A 148 23.42 8.71 14.82
CA ALA A 148 22.39 7.79 15.28
C ALA A 148 22.52 6.41 14.62
N ASP A 149 22.51 5.38 15.45
CA ASP A 149 22.62 3.99 15.03
C ASP A 149 21.35 3.18 15.31
N LEU A 150 21.13 2.14 14.51
CA LEU A 150 20.22 1.03 14.76
C LEU A 150 21.01 -0.27 14.76
N PHE A 151 21.10 -0.93 15.92
CA PHE A 151 21.90 -2.15 16.13
C PHE A 151 23.36 -1.99 15.68
N GLY A 152 23.98 -0.84 15.98
CA GLY A 152 25.37 -0.50 15.64
C GLY A 152 25.58 -0.13 14.18
N VAL A 153 24.51 0.15 13.44
CA VAL A 153 24.57 0.62 12.04
C VAL A 153 23.95 1.99 11.93
N SER A 154 24.71 2.94 11.39
CA SER A 154 24.22 4.31 11.15
C SER A 154 22.90 4.30 10.38
N ILE A 155 21.94 5.10 10.82
CA ILE A 155 20.69 5.32 10.10
C ILE A 155 20.91 5.96 8.71
N GLY A 156 22.09 6.56 8.49
CA GLY A 156 22.53 7.06 7.18
C GLY A 156 23.09 5.97 6.25
N ALA A 157 23.44 4.80 6.76
CA ALA A 157 24.01 3.70 5.99
C ALA A 157 22.98 3.10 5.02
N THR A 158 23.48 2.54 3.93
CA THR A 158 22.73 1.91 2.85
C THR A 158 23.09 0.43 2.73
N PHE A 159 22.31 -0.32 1.95
CA PHE A 159 22.63 -1.71 1.64
C PHE A 159 24.03 -1.88 1.03
N ARG A 160 24.52 -0.88 0.29
CA ARG A 160 25.80 -0.92 -0.43
C ARG A 160 27.01 -0.82 0.49
N ASP A 161 26.84 -0.35 1.72
CA ASP A 161 27.92 -0.26 2.69
C ASP A 161 28.33 -1.65 3.24
N GLY A 162 27.57 -2.71 2.90
CA GLY A 162 27.93 -4.09 3.20
C GLY A 162 27.75 -4.45 4.68
N GLY A 163 28.35 -5.57 5.08
CA GLY A 163 28.36 -6.03 6.48
C GLY A 163 26.97 -6.06 7.14
N MET A 164 26.90 -5.55 8.37
CA MET A 164 25.65 -5.49 9.13
C MET A 164 24.62 -4.54 8.51
N ALA A 165 25.05 -3.51 7.78
CA ALA A 165 24.15 -2.58 7.11
C ALA A 165 23.33 -3.29 6.00
N ALA A 166 23.98 -4.14 5.20
CA ALA A 166 23.29 -4.95 4.20
C ALA A 166 22.28 -5.93 4.83
N VAL A 167 22.63 -6.53 5.97
CA VAL A 167 21.75 -7.45 6.71
C VAL A 167 20.51 -6.73 7.22
N LEU A 168 20.67 -5.59 7.92
CA LEU A 168 19.52 -4.83 8.46
C LEU A 168 18.64 -4.26 7.34
N CYS A 169 19.24 -3.65 6.32
CA CYS A 169 18.50 -3.15 5.15
C CYS A 169 17.75 -4.30 4.45
N GLY A 170 18.38 -5.46 4.32
CA GLY A 170 17.79 -6.66 3.72
C GLY A 170 16.60 -7.19 4.52
N ILE A 171 16.74 -7.34 5.85
CA ILE A 171 15.66 -7.81 6.73
C ILE A 171 14.47 -6.85 6.66
N LEU A 172 14.69 -5.56 6.84
CA LEU A 172 13.60 -4.57 6.78
C LEU A 172 13.01 -4.49 5.37
N GLY A 173 13.82 -4.60 4.32
CA GLY A 173 13.36 -4.69 2.94
C GLY A 173 12.44 -5.90 2.69
N VAL A 174 12.79 -7.07 3.23
CA VAL A 174 11.92 -8.26 3.17
C VAL A 174 10.61 -8.02 3.91
N VAL A 175 10.63 -7.42 5.10
CA VAL A 175 9.42 -7.06 5.85
C VAL A 175 8.55 -6.08 5.04
N MET A 176 9.15 -5.08 4.40
CA MET A 176 8.44 -4.15 3.52
C MET A 176 7.75 -4.86 2.35
N ILE A 177 8.44 -5.76 1.67
CA ILE A 177 7.90 -6.52 0.53
C ILE A 177 6.74 -7.41 0.98
N ILE A 178 6.91 -8.15 2.08
CA ILE A 178 5.88 -9.05 2.64
C ILE A 178 4.65 -8.24 3.02
N THR A 179 4.81 -7.13 3.76
CA THR A 179 3.70 -6.31 4.23
C THR A 179 2.93 -5.66 3.07
N THR A 180 3.63 -5.15 2.05
CA THR A 180 2.98 -4.62 0.83
C THR A 180 2.27 -5.72 0.05
N TYR A 181 2.91 -6.88 -0.15
CA TYR A 181 2.28 -8.03 -0.82
C TYR A 181 1.01 -8.48 -0.08
N MET A 182 1.08 -8.61 1.24
CA MET A 182 -0.07 -8.98 2.07
C MET A 182 -1.21 -7.96 1.94
N THR A 183 -0.90 -6.66 1.98
CA THR A 183 -1.88 -5.58 1.82
C THR A 183 -2.58 -5.67 0.47
N SER A 184 -1.82 -5.80 -0.63
CA SER A 184 -2.36 -5.96 -1.98
C SER A 184 -3.19 -7.24 -2.13
N ARG A 185 -2.71 -8.35 -1.57
CA ARG A 185 -3.36 -9.66 -1.65
C ARG A 185 -4.68 -9.69 -0.89
N GLN A 186 -4.77 -9.04 0.28
CA GLN A 186 -6.00 -8.98 1.07
C GLN A 186 -7.15 -8.31 0.30
N MET A 187 -6.85 -7.28 -0.49
CA MET A 187 -7.85 -6.66 -1.35
C MET A 187 -8.39 -7.64 -2.39
N ILE A 188 -7.50 -8.29 -3.15
CA ILE A 188 -7.88 -9.23 -4.22
C ILE A 188 -8.65 -10.43 -3.66
N LEU A 189 -8.26 -10.94 -2.48
CA LEU A 189 -8.98 -12.06 -1.85
C LEU A 189 -10.42 -11.68 -1.46
N LYS A 190 -10.68 -10.42 -1.10
CA LYS A 190 -12.03 -9.96 -0.74
C LYS A 190 -12.86 -9.51 -1.94
N THR A 191 -12.24 -8.93 -2.96
CA THR A 191 -12.95 -8.43 -4.15
C THR A 191 -13.09 -9.47 -5.25
N GLY A 192 -12.16 -10.43 -5.32
CA GLY A 192 -11.98 -11.30 -6.47
C GLY A 192 -11.09 -10.67 -7.55
N TRP A 193 -10.74 -11.47 -8.55
CA TRP A 193 -10.04 -11.00 -9.75
C TRP A 193 -11.02 -10.36 -10.72
N SER A 194 -10.63 -9.23 -11.32
CA SER A 194 -11.40 -8.64 -12.40
C SER A 194 -11.29 -9.49 -13.67
N GLU A 195 -12.38 -9.51 -14.43
CA GLU A 195 -12.43 -10.10 -15.79
C GLU A 195 -12.04 -9.08 -16.86
N ASP A 196 -12.17 -7.78 -16.56
CA ASP A 196 -11.71 -6.71 -17.45
C ASP A 196 -10.17 -6.78 -17.57
N PRO A 197 -9.62 -6.94 -18.79
CA PRO A 197 -8.18 -7.00 -19.03
C PRO A 197 -7.40 -5.85 -18.40
N THR A 198 -7.93 -4.62 -18.47
CA THR A 198 -7.26 -3.42 -17.94
C THR A 198 -7.21 -3.44 -16.41
N GLN A 199 -8.33 -3.80 -15.76
CA GLN A 199 -8.37 -3.90 -14.30
C GLN A 199 -7.55 -5.09 -13.78
N LYS A 200 -7.55 -6.21 -14.49
CA LYS A 200 -6.75 -7.39 -14.16
C LYS A 200 -5.26 -7.10 -14.23
N MET A 201 -4.83 -6.33 -15.24
CA MET A 201 -3.46 -5.84 -15.34
C MET A 201 -3.12 -4.94 -14.14
N MET A 202 -4.01 -4.01 -13.77
CA MET A 202 -3.82 -3.16 -12.58
C MET A 202 -3.70 -3.99 -11.29
N GLN A 203 -4.53 -5.01 -11.12
CA GLN A 203 -4.44 -5.94 -9.98
C GLN A 203 -3.09 -6.68 -9.94
N LYS A 204 -2.58 -7.14 -11.09
CA LYS A 204 -1.26 -7.77 -11.18
C LYS A 204 -0.13 -6.79 -10.87
N LEU A 205 -0.22 -5.55 -11.37
CA LEU A 205 0.77 -4.50 -11.09
C LEU A 205 0.82 -4.19 -9.58
N MET A 206 -0.34 -4.08 -8.92
CA MET A 206 -0.40 -3.86 -7.47
C MET A 206 0.15 -5.06 -6.66
N LEU A 207 -0.09 -6.28 -7.13
CA LEU A 207 0.32 -7.50 -6.41
C LEU A 207 1.79 -7.85 -6.60
N TYR A 208 2.36 -7.62 -7.79
CA TYR A 208 3.71 -8.04 -8.14
C TYR A 208 4.63 -6.87 -8.51
N GLY A 209 4.10 -5.88 -9.23
CA GLY A 209 4.89 -4.72 -9.66
C GLY A 209 5.31 -3.83 -8.50
N ILE A 210 4.37 -3.40 -7.65
CA ILE A 210 4.69 -2.52 -6.51
C ILE A 210 5.71 -3.19 -5.56
N PRO A 211 5.54 -4.44 -5.11
CA PRO A 211 6.55 -5.10 -4.28
C PRO A 211 7.93 -5.21 -4.95
N ALA A 212 8.00 -5.41 -6.27
CA ALA A 212 9.27 -5.44 -6.98
C ALA A 212 10.01 -4.09 -6.92
N THR A 213 9.29 -2.95 -7.00
CA THR A 213 9.91 -1.63 -6.85
C THR A 213 10.50 -1.38 -5.45
N LEU A 214 10.00 -2.08 -4.42
CA LEU A 214 10.54 -1.97 -3.07
C LEU A 214 11.89 -2.67 -2.90
N ILE A 215 12.21 -3.67 -3.74
CA ILE A 215 13.54 -4.29 -3.76
C ILE A 215 14.60 -3.25 -4.13
N ILE A 216 14.34 -2.46 -5.17
CA ILE A 216 15.23 -1.38 -5.61
C ILE A 216 15.37 -0.34 -4.50
N SER A 217 14.25 0.01 -3.86
CA SER A 217 14.21 1.00 -2.77
C SER A 217 15.02 0.55 -1.55
N ALA A 218 14.94 -0.73 -1.17
CA ALA A 218 15.69 -1.30 -0.04
C ALA A 218 17.21 -1.31 -0.27
N VAL A 219 17.66 -1.34 -1.53
CA VAL A 219 19.09 -1.27 -1.88
C VAL A 219 19.57 0.18 -2.04
N ALA A 220 18.72 1.06 -2.55
CA ALA A 220 19.09 2.41 -2.93
C ALA A 220 19.03 3.44 -1.79
N PHE A 221 18.25 3.18 -0.73
CA PHE A 221 17.96 4.18 0.29
C PHE A 221 18.66 3.95 1.63
N PRO A 222 18.90 5.02 2.41
CA PRO A 222 19.43 4.92 3.77
C PRO A 222 18.50 4.13 4.70
N LEU A 223 19.09 3.49 5.71
CA LEU A 223 18.41 2.68 6.72
C LEU A 223 17.29 3.46 7.42
N GLY A 224 17.50 4.75 7.74
CA GLY A 224 16.47 5.63 8.30
C GLY A 224 15.22 5.74 7.43
N LEU A 225 15.38 5.79 6.10
CA LEU A 225 14.25 5.82 5.18
C LEU A 225 13.58 4.44 5.06
N ILE A 226 14.35 3.36 5.16
CA ILE A 226 13.83 1.99 5.19
C ILE A 226 12.98 1.78 6.46
N ILE A 227 13.38 2.31 7.62
CA ILE A 227 12.59 2.31 8.86
C ILE A 227 11.26 3.06 8.65
N TYR A 228 11.32 4.25 8.06
CA TYR A 228 10.13 5.03 7.71
C TYR A 228 9.16 4.23 6.83
N TRP A 229 9.68 3.56 5.79
CA TRP A 229 8.87 2.81 4.84
C TRP A 229 8.29 1.54 5.46
N THR A 230 9.09 0.82 6.26
CA THR A 230 8.65 -0.35 7.01
C THR A 230 7.50 0.00 7.94
N THR A 231 7.65 1.07 8.71
CA THR A 231 6.61 1.58 9.61
C THR A 231 5.34 1.96 8.83
N THR A 232 5.52 2.64 7.70
CA THR A 232 4.43 3.02 6.81
C THR A 232 3.65 1.81 6.29
N ASN A 233 4.35 0.75 5.88
CA ASN A 233 3.73 -0.47 5.36
C ASN A 233 3.02 -1.26 6.47
N LEU A 234 3.60 -1.35 7.66
CA LEU A 234 2.99 -1.99 8.82
C LEU A 234 1.70 -1.26 9.24
N PHE A 235 1.75 0.07 9.33
CA PHE A 235 0.56 0.88 9.60
C PHE A 235 -0.50 0.65 8.52
N THR A 236 -0.10 0.67 7.25
CA THR A 236 -1.02 0.46 6.12
C THR A 236 -1.66 -0.93 6.17
N LEU A 237 -0.91 -1.97 6.50
CA LEU A 237 -1.43 -3.33 6.66
C LEU A 237 -2.46 -3.40 7.81
N GLY A 238 -2.14 -2.84 8.98
CA GLY A 238 -3.07 -2.79 10.12
C GLY A 238 -4.33 -1.98 9.82
N GLN A 239 -4.14 -0.80 9.21
CA GLN A 239 -5.21 0.06 8.73
C GLN A 239 -6.09 -0.68 7.72
N GLN A 240 -5.48 -1.37 6.76
CA GLN A 240 -6.18 -2.15 5.74
C GLN A 240 -7.02 -3.26 6.37
N MET A 241 -6.48 -4.02 7.33
CA MET A 241 -7.22 -5.05 8.06
C MET A 241 -8.47 -4.47 8.75
N TRP A 242 -8.32 -3.33 9.45
CA TRP A 242 -9.43 -2.65 10.10
C TRP A 242 -10.46 -2.11 9.10
N VAL A 243 -10.01 -1.51 8.00
CA VAL A 243 -10.87 -0.99 6.92
C VAL A 243 -11.65 -2.10 6.27
N LEU A 244 -11.02 -3.22 5.95
CA LEU A 244 -11.67 -4.37 5.32
C LEU A 244 -12.69 -5.05 6.25
N LYS A 245 -12.63 -4.79 7.55
CA LYS A 245 -13.63 -5.22 8.54
C LYS A 245 -14.77 -4.21 8.66
N LYS A 246 -14.47 -2.91 8.76
CA LYS A 246 -15.47 -1.84 8.98
C LYS A 246 -16.17 -1.36 7.70
N TYR A 247 -15.47 -1.39 6.57
CA TYR A 247 -15.91 -0.93 5.25
C TYR A 247 -15.60 -2.01 4.19
N PRO A 248 -16.28 -3.16 4.24
CA PRO A 248 -16.02 -4.27 3.33
C PRO A 248 -16.22 -3.84 1.86
N PRO A 249 -15.37 -4.33 0.92
CA PRO A 249 -15.62 -4.13 -0.51
C PRO A 249 -16.91 -4.83 -0.94
N PRO A 250 -17.65 -4.29 -1.92
CA PRO A 250 -18.59 -5.11 -2.68
C PRO A 250 -17.81 -6.23 -3.40
N LYS A 251 -18.37 -7.44 -3.43
CA LYS A 251 -17.83 -8.55 -4.22
C LYS A 251 -17.89 -8.13 -5.70
N MET A 252 -16.79 -8.27 -6.45
CA MET A 252 -16.84 -7.99 -7.90
C MET A 252 -17.73 -9.06 -8.55
N ALA A 253 -18.68 -8.64 -9.39
CA ALA A 253 -19.54 -9.54 -10.13
C ALA A 253 -18.67 -10.40 -11.07
N GLY A 254 -18.43 -11.65 -10.65
CA GLY A 254 -17.52 -12.59 -11.31
C GLY A 254 -17.49 -13.99 -10.68
N LYS A 255 -18.11 -14.17 -9.50
CA LYS A 255 -18.61 -15.49 -9.09
C LYS A 255 -20.02 -15.30 -8.56
N ALA A 256 -21.01 -15.78 -9.32
CA ALA A 256 -22.21 -16.32 -8.69
C ALA A 256 -21.70 -17.25 -7.59
N GLU A 257 -22.22 -17.12 -6.37
CA GLU A 257 -21.94 -18.08 -5.33
C GLU A 257 -22.13 -19.46 -5.95
N PRO A 258 -21.21 -20.43 -5.76
CA PRO A 258 -21.60 -21.81 -6.00
C PRO A 258 -22.82 -21.99 -5.12
N LYS A 259 -24.01 -22.08 -5.73
CA LYS A 259 -25.21 -22.50 -5.03
C LYS A 259 -24.76 -23.67 -4.20
N VAL A 260 -24.91 -23.60 -2.88
CA VAL A 260 -24.62 -24.72 -2.00
C VAL A 260 -25.45 -25.87 -2.57
N ILE A 261 -24.80 -26.74 -3.33
CA ILE A 261 -25.44 -27.93 -3.87
C ILE A 261 -25.61 -28.78 -2.64
N ASP A 262 -26.86 -29.02 -2.27
CA ASP A 262 -27.21 -29.94 -1.21
C ASP A 262 -26.31 -31.18 -1.31
N PRO A 263 -25.59 -31.60 -0.24
CA PRO A 263 -24.64 -32.70 -0.30
C PRO A 263 -25.23 -34.00 -0.89
N GLU A 264 -26.56 -34.20 -0.83
CA GLU A 264 -27.23 -35.28 -1.55
C GLU A 264 -27.19 -35.11 -3.08
N VAL A 265 -27.46 -33.90 -3.58
CA VAL A 265 -27.41 -33.59 -5.01
C VAL A 265 -25.98 -33.67 -5.54
N ALA A 266 -24.98 -33.32 -4.72
CA ALA A 266 -23.56 -33.47 -5.06
C ALA A 266 -23.14 -34.95 -5.19
N LYS A 267 -23.68 -35.84 -4.33
CA LYS A 267 -23.49 -37.30 -4.45
C LYS A 267 -24.20 -37.90 -5.65
N ALA A 268 -25.40 -37.43 -5.96
CA ALA A 268 -26.18 -37.92 -7.11
C ALA A 268 -25.55 -37.55 -8.46
N LEU A 269 -24.81 -36.43 -8.52
CA LEU A 269 -24.12 -35.95 -9.72
C LEU A 269 -22.69 -36.48 -9.87
N ALA A 270 -22.17 -37.23 -8.89
CA ALA A 270 -20.83 -37.81 -8.98
C ALA A 270 -20.84 -39.00 -9.96
N PRO A 271 -19.90 -39.05 -10.93
CA PRO A 271 -19.80 -40.21 -11.82
C PRO A 271 -19.40 -41.46 -11.04
N LYS A 272 -20.04 -42.60 -11.33
CA LYS A 272 -19.73 -43.89 -10.68
C LYS A 272 -18.25 -44.25 -10.89
N VAL A 273 -17.62 -44.68 -9.81
CA VAL A 273 -16.18 -45.00 -9.74
C VAL A 273 -15.83 -46.04 -10.82
N GLY A 274 -14.92 -45.67 -11.75
CA GLY A 274 -14.44 -46.53 -12.84
C GLY A 274 -14.81 -46.09 -14.26
N ALA A 275 -15.71 -45.13 -14.45
CA ALA A 275 -16.04 -44.63 -15.80
C ALA A 275 -14.99 -43.61 -16.30
N LYS A 276 -14.25 -43.93 -17.37
CA LYS A 276 -13.39 -42.95 -18.06
C LYS A 276 -14.25 -41.81 -18.62
N PRO A 277 -13.84 -40.54 -18.49
CA PRO A 277 -14.63 -39.42 -18.98
C PRO A 277 -14.61 -39.40 -20.51
N THR A 278 -15.73 -39.75 -21.16
CA THR A 278 -15.89 -39.54 -22.59
C THR A 278 -16.31 -38.08 -22.82
N ALA A 279 -15.53 -37.37 -23.64
CA ALA A 279 -15.62 -35.94 -23.88
C ALA A 279 -16.95 -35.45 -24.50
N ASN A 280 -17.92 -36.33 -24.77
CA ASN A 280 -19.14 -36.02 -25.49
C ASN A 280 -20.40 -35.76 -24.63
N ALA A 281 -20.33 -35.90 -23.30
CA ALA A 281 -21.49 -35.60 -22.44
C ALA A 281 -21.74 -34.09 -22.21
N LYS A 282 -20.70 -33.24 -22.32
CA LYS A 282 -20.84 -31.78 -22.11
C LYS A 282 -21.61 -31.05 -23.20
N ARG A 283 -21.81 -31.65 -24.39
CA ARG A 283 -22.41 -30.96 -25.53
C ARG A 283 -23.95 -31.06 -25.60
N LYS A 284 -24.57 -31.97 -24.85
CA LYS A 284 -26.04 -32.18 -24.91
C LYS A 284 -26.86 -31.31 -23.95
N THR A 285 -26.26 -30.72 -22.90
CA THR A 285 -27.01 -29.95 -21.89
C THR A 285 -27.15 -28.46 -22.21
N VAL A 286 -26.37 -27.90 -23.13
CA VAL A 286 -26.48 -26.48 -23.51
C VAL A 286 -27.70 -26.21 -24.42
N LYS A 287 -28.25 -27.23 -25.10
CA LYS A 287 -29.37 -27.06 -26.04
C LYS A 287 -30.78 -27.17 -25.45
N LYS A 288 -30.95 -27.50 -24.15
CA LYS A 288 -32.29 -27.77 -23.59
C LYS A 288 -32.90 -26.67 -22.72
N ASN A 289 -32.19 -25.57 -22.46
CA ASN A 289 -32.69 -24.44 -21.66
C ASN A 289 -32.82 -23.12 -22.45
N VAL A 290 -32.98 -23.20 -23.77
CA VAL A 290 -33.49 -22.09 -24.58
C VAL A 290 -34.74 -22.59 -25.28
N GLY A 291 -35.86 -22.45 -24.57
CA GLY A 291 -37.22 -22.77 -24.97
C GLY A 291 -38.14 -22.10 -23.96
#